data_AF-A0A836L905-F1
#
_entry.id   AF-A0A836L905-F1
#
_cell.length_a   1.000
_cell.length_b   1.000
_cell.length_c   1.000
_cell.angle_alpha   90.00
_cell.angle_beta   90.00
_cell.angle_gamma   90.00
#
_symmetry.space_group_name_H-M   'P 1'
#
loop_
_entity.id
_entity.type
_entity.pdbx_description
1 polymer ?
#
loop_
_entity_poly.entity_id
_entity_poly.type
_entity_poly.pdbx_seq_one_letter_code
_entity_poly.pdbx_strand_id
1 'polypeptide(L)'
;MRSTFSCRGAKSLAQMFRKLKLAGAHPDVLWGIDAQKAQHNGEEMIRLETLMHERANQALGSSSSYTNSSHRDNTPQSFLFWLQSNRGSASTSGVRAAPAGLKAIECTITPYSDSRIVKQQLTKLFVDADIYEDFELSSDGVEMNLESVLRYADKKQNEHLIQSGSLYIRGDKAVENLRRFSVLLVVEENGLGYLVSLPETQSVQPTGSGQYTTSVGGSGGGSTAPYIPSKTIIGPNGEVDPDVQDFMTERGLRPFDLRMAGSHSSVERFVVAFERIERMYEVHRGRALRPSVCIVLSLHSLDNFVAPDGSIVLSVQQMPTWEEFLLSLPQSVWKECVQKHQEWRIGFAPKLQERKRQLMRVADMFHFYRVTMDSSIAGRTHWQDDLIARFMKEETTIRRAVAKYNLKSDLLKKRGEIRIVEHLYSALPGSKTQAATAAAAAGKEIGFRIGGDGQVIFNHSIMNTGQMLRVLKDNLKRLETFQRQHENAIMALEHISRHIPVDFSVDTEWKYRAEGNLVLYLERFVRTMKQSETQLGAFLLSVMAGGMGTSNAGKVVVPANLPVKKRMVWVVSDRFDTLPSGVVFIPFDVDFDSIKRLLLPRQ
;
A
#
# COMPACT_ATOMS: atom_id res chain seq x y z
N MET A 1 60.21 -2.44 27.18
CA MET A 1 59.70 -2.53 25.79
C MET A 1 58.52 -1.59 25.66
N ARG A 2 58.64 -0.57 24.80
CA ARG A 2 57.62 0.46 24.57
C ARG A 2 56.54 -0.09 23.63
N SER A 3 55.28 -0.11 24.06
CA SER A 3 54.14 -0.37 23.17
C SER A 3 53.76 0.91 22.43
N THR A 4 53.82 0.86 21.10
CA THR A 4 53.36 1.90 20.19
C THR A 4 51.85 2.09 20.33
N PHE A 5 51.42 3.13 21.03
CA PHE A 5 50.07 3.68 20.88
C PHE A 5 49.96 4.30 19.49
N SER A 6 49.17 3.69 18.60
CA SER A 6 48.79 4.36 17.37
C SER A 6 47.80 5.47 17.73
N CYS A 7 48.19 6.74 17.59
CA CYS A 7 47.27 7.87 17.59
C CYS A 7 46.32 7.73 16.40
N ARG A 8 45.21 7.03 16.59
CA ARG A 8 44.00 7.20 15.78
C ARG A 8 43.19 8.28 16.49
N GLY A 9 42.91 9.39 15.80
CA GLY A 9 42.17 10.53 16.37
C GLY A 9 40.84 10.12 17.00
N ALA A 10 40.38 10.92 17.96
CA ALA A 10 39.12 10.70 18.66
C ALA A 10 37.97 10.54 17.66
N LYS A 11 37.09 9.56 17.90
CA LYS A 11 35.96 9.28 17.00
C LYS A 11 34.83 10.27 17.24
N SER A 12 34.02 10.53 16.22
CA SER A 12 32.81 11.34 16.40
C SER A 12 31.73 10.55 17.13
N LEU A 13 30.84 11.26 17.83
CA LEU A 13 29.69 10.64 18.50
C LEU A 13 28.82 9.80 17.53
N ALA A 14 28.66 10.24 16.29
CA ALA A 14 27.95 9.49 15.25
C ALA A 14 28.61 8.13 14.93
N GLN A 15 29.95 8.06 14.97
CA GLN A 15 30.68 6.80 14.80
C GLN A 15 30.50 5.86 16.00
N MET A 16 30.39 6.42 17.21
CA MET A 16 30.10 5.63 18.42
C MET A 16 28.68 5.06 18.41
N PHE A 17 27.67 5.83 17.95
CA PHE A 17 26.31 5.29 17.74
C PHE A 17 26.25 4.21 16.67
N ARG A 18 27.03 4.35 15.59
CA ARG A 18 27.15 3.30 14.58
C ARG A 18 27.75 2.01 15.15
N LYS A 19 28.67 2.12 16.11
CA LYS A 19 29.25 0.97 16.83
C LYS A 19 28.28 0.35 17.81
N LEU A 20 27.47 1.15 18.50
CA LEU A 20 26.38 0.65 19.35
C LEU A 20 25.38 -0.18 18.53
N LYS A 21 25.02 0.29 17.32
CA LYS A 21 24.22 -0.48 16.36
C LYS A 21 24.88 -1.81 16.00
N LEU A 22 26.18 -1.79 15.66
CA LEU A 22 26.96 -3.00 15.33
C LEU A 22 27.18 -3.94 16.52
N ALA A 23 27.14 -3.44 17.75
CA ALA A 23 27.20 -4.24 18.97
C ALA A 23 25.89 -4.98 19.29
N GLY A 24 24.88 -4.89 18.41
CA GLY A 24 23.62 -5.62 18.52
C GLY A 24 22.44 -4.79 19.04
N ALA A 25 22.57 -3.45 19.11
CA ALA A 25 21.46 -2.56 19.46
C ALA A 25 20.57 -2.19 18.26
N HIS A 26 20.96 -2.60 17.05
CA HIS A 26 20.24 -2.25 15.82
C HIS A 26 18.83 -2.87 15.83
N PRO A 27 17.77 -2.08 15.56
CA PRO A 27 16.39 -2.58 15.51
C PRO A 27 16.23 -3.83 14.64
N ASP A 28 16.79 -3.86 13.43
CA ASP A 28 16.74 -5.03 12.53
C ASP A 28 17.32 -6.32 13.13
N VAL A 29 18.35 -6.22 13.97
CA VAL A 29 18.96 -7.37 14.65
C VAL A 29 18.04 -7.90 15.75
N LEU A 30 17.39 -6.98 16.47
CA LEU A 30 16.45 -7.31 17.54
C LEU A 30 15.10 -7.76 16.99
N TRP A 31 14.69 -7.34 15.79
CA TRP A 31 13.39 -7.67 15.20
C TRP A 31 13.23 -9.18 14.96
N GLY A 32 14.34 -9.88 14.72
CA GLY A 32 14.38 -11.35 14.63
C GLY A 32 14.31 -12.08 15.97
N ILE A 33 14.34 -11.36 17.10
CA ILE A 33 14.34 -11.93 18.47
C ILE A 33 13.09 -11.46 19.24
N ASP A 34 12.85 -10.15 19.29
CA ASP A 34 11.73 -9.50 20.00
C ASP A 34 11.39 -8.16 19.32
N ALA A 35 10.24 -8.13 18.62
CA ALA A 35 9.79 -6.96 17.85
C ALA A 35 9.44 -5.75 18.73
N GLN A 36 8.95 -5.95 19.96
CA GLN A 36 8.62 -4.85 20.86
C GLN A 36 9.89 -4.13 21.33
N LYS A 37 10.94 -4.91 21.67
CA LYS A 37 12.25 -4.36 22.04
C LYS A 37 12.98 -3.72 20.87
N ALA A 38 12.79 -4.24 19.67
CA ALA A 38 13.34 -3.67 18.45
C ALA A 38 12.72 -2.32 18.11
N GLN A 39 11.39 -2.18 18.22
CA GLN A 39 10.69 -0.91 18.08
C GLN A 39 11.15 0.10 19.15
N HIS A 40 11.19 -0.34 20.42
CA HIS A 40 11.65 0.47 21.53
C HIS A 40 13.09 1.00 21.32
N ASN A 41 14.01 0.15 20.87
CA ASN A 41 15.37 0.58 20.53
C ASN A 41 15.38 1.62 19.40
N GLY A 42 14.54 1.46 18.38
CA GLY A 42 14.43 2.44 17.30
C GLY A 42 14.00 3.83 17.81
N GLU A 43 13.00 3.86 18.68
CA GLU A 43 12.49 5.08 19.31
C GLU A 43 13.55 5.73 20.23
N GLU A 44 14.22 4.94 21.09
CA GLU A 44 15.26 5.43 21.99
C GLU A 44 16.51 5.93 21.24
N MET A 45 16.85 5.33 20.10
CA MET A 45 17.95 5.80 19.26
C MET A 45 17.65 7.16 18.64
N ILE A 46 16.45 7.33 18.08
CA ILE A 46 16.01 8.60 17.50
C ILE A 46 15.94 9.67 18.60
N ARG A 47 15.40 9.32 19.77
CA ARG A 47 15.30 10.24 20.91
C ARG A 47 16.67 10.71 21.39
N LEU A 48 17.64 9.79 21.46
CA LEU A 48 19.01 10.12 21.87
C LEU A 48 19.75 10.95 20.81
N GLU A 49 19.65 10.59 19.53
CA GLU A 49 20.25 11.34 18.42
C GLU A 49 19.65 12.77 18.35
N THR A 50 18.33 12.91 18.50
CA THR A 50 17.64 14.21 18.53
C THR A 50 18.11 15.07 19.70
N LEU A 51 18.22 14.49 20.90
CA LEU A 51 18.69 15.19 22.11
C LEU A 51 20.12 15.73 21.94
N MET A 52 21.01 14.95 21.30
CA MET A 52 22.39 15.37 21.05
C MET A 52 22.50 16.43 19.94
N HIS A 53 21.63 16.38 18.93
CA HIS A 53 21.53 17.41 17.89
C HIS A 53 21.00 18.74 18.45
N GLU A 54 19.95 18.72 19.28
CA GLU A 54 19.44 19.92 19.96
C GLU A 54 20.54 20.57 20.82
N ARG A 55 21.33 19.76 21.53
CA ARG A 55 22.45 20.21 22.35
C ARG A 55 23.59 20.83 21.52
N ALA A 56 23.96 20.21 20.41
CA ALA A 56 25.00 20.72 19.52
C ALA A 56 24.63 22.09 18.94
N ASN A 57 23.36 22.27 18.53
CA ASN A 57 22.86 23.53 17.98
C ASN A 57 22.84 24.69 19.00
N GLN A 58 22.68 24.38 20.30
CA GLN A 58 22.77 25.38 21.37
C GLN A 58 24.22 25.78 21.70
N ALA A 59 25.18 24.85 21.63
CA ALA A 59 26.59 25.14 21.87
C ALA A 59 27.21 26.07 20.81
N LEU A 60 26.62 26.11 19.60
CA LEU A 60 27.04 26.94 18.46
C LEU A 60 26.47 28.38 18.46
N GLY A 61 25.81 28.83 19.54
CA GLY A 61 25.45 30.24 19.71
C GLY A 61 24.37 30.79 18.77
N SER A 62 23.51 29.93 18.20
CA SER A 62 22.43 30.37 17.31
C SER A 62 21.29 31.05 18.08
N SER A 63 21.38 32.37 18.13
CA SER A 63 20.30 33.27 18.58
C SER A 63 19.27 33.41 17.46
N SER A 64 18.28 32.52 17.39
CA SER A 64 17.07 32.74 16.59
C SER A 64 15.85 32.88 17.51
N SER A 65 15.46 34.14 17.70
CA SER A 65 14.16 34.57 18.17
C SER A 65 13.05 33.93 17.32
N TYR A 66 12.16 33.14 17.93
CA TYR A 66 10.74 33.44 18.11
C TYR A 66 10.01 32.27 18.79
N THR A 67 9.42 32.59 19.94
CA THR A 67 8.35 31.89 20.69
C THR A 67 8.64 30.63 21.51
N ASN A 68 8.32 30.74 22.81
CA ASN A 68 8.29 29.77 23.91
C ASN A 68 9.60 29.36 24.57
N SER A 69 10.21 30.34 25.23
CA SER A 69 11.03 30.13 26.42
C SER A 69 10.17 29.59 27.59
N SER A 70 9.93 28.28 27.62
CA SER A 70 9.91 27.59 28.91
C SER A 70 11.37 27.31 29.25
N HIS A 71 11.83 27.68 30.44
CA HIS A 71 13.03 27.08 31.03
C HIS A 71 12.92 25.56 30.81
N ARG A 72 13.70 25.00 29.87
CA ARG A 72 13.77 23.55 29.72
C ARG A 72 14.58 23.08 30.91
N ASP A 73 13.90 22.56 31.93
CA ASP A 73 14.53 22.00 33.11
C ASP A 73 15.57 20.97 32.68
N ASN A 74 16.78 21.02 33.26
CA ASN A 74 17.84 20.02 33.10
C ASN A 74 17.46 18.71 33.81
N THR A 75 16.29 18.21 33.46
CA THR A 75 15.72 16.97 33.95
C THR A 75 16.53 15.81 33.37
N PRO A 76 17.00 14.88 34.22
CA PRO A 76 17.67 13.67 33.75
C PRO A 76 16.72 12.85 32.86
N GLN A 77 17.18 12.48 31.67
CA GLN A 77 16.45 11.60 30.75
C GLN A 77 17.09 10.22 30.75
N SER A 78 16.35 9.20 31.20
CA SER A 78 16.80 7.81 31.16
C SER A 78 16.50 7.18 29.80
N PHE A 79 17.48 6.51 29.22
CA PHE A 79 17.42 5.75 27.98
C PHE A 79 17.71 4.28 28.27
N LEU A 80 17.00 3.38 27.60
CA LEU A 80 17.16 1.95 27.75
C LEU A 80 17.38 1.31 26.37
N PHE A 81 18.47 0.58 26.19
CA PHE A 81 18.74 -0.17 24.97
C PHE A 81 18.84 -1.66 25.26
N TRP A 82 18.24 -2.46 24.39
CA TRP A 82 18.43 -3.89 24.33
C TRP A 82 19.57 -4.21 23.36
N LEU A 83 20.44 -5.13 23.74
CA LEU A 83 21.57 -5.61 22.95
C LEU A 83 21.43 -7.12 22.78
N GLN A 84 21.72 -7.64 21.59
CA GLN A 84 21.95 -9.06 21.43
C GLN A 84 23.23 -9.46 22.17
N SER A 85 23.17 -10.38 23.14
CA SER A 85 24.40 -10.91 23.76
C SER A 85 25.23 -11.62 22.68
N ASN A 86 26.38 -11.04 22.34
CA ASN A 86 27.30 -11.67 21.40
C ASN A 86 27.81 -13.01 21.98
N ARG A 87 27.62 -14.08 21.20
CA ARG A 87 28.36 -15.34 21.36
C ARG A 87 29.85 -15.03 21.18
N GLY A 88 30.57 -14.93 22.29
CA GLY A 88 32.02 -14.90 22.25
C GLY A 88 32.57 -16.18 21.62
N SER A 89 33.38 -16.00 20.58
CA SER A 89 34.39 -16.92 20.04
C SER A 89 33.93 -18.30 19.56
N ALA A 90 34.15 -18.55 18.27
CA ALA A 90 34.21 -19.89 17.71
C ALA A 90 35.21 -20.76 18.51
N SER A 91 34.68 -21.62 19.37
CA SER A 91 35.36 -22.83 19.79
C SER A 91 34.48 -24.01 19.44
N THR A 92 35.06 -24.88 18.63
CA THR A 92 34.52 -26.16 18.18
C THR A 92 34.03 -27.01 19.34
N SER A 93 32.72 -27.17 19.49
CA SER A 93 32.09 -28.47 19.76
C SER A 93 30.58 -28.38 19.56
N GLY A 94 30.01 -29.38 18.92
CA GLY A 94 28.58 -29.46 18.68
C GLY A 94 27.81 -29.66 19.97
N VAL A 95 27.18 -28.60 20.47
CA VAL A 95 26.15 -28.66 21.52
C VAL A 95 25.04 -27.69 21.13
N ARG A 96 23.78 -28.15 21.28
CA ARG A 96 22.52 -27.48 20.95
C ARG A 96 22.53 -25.97 21.22
N ALA A 97 22.06 -25.19 20.25
CA ALA A 97 21.90 -23.75 20.38
C ALA A 97 20.96 -23.39 21.54
N ALA A 98 21.51 -22.76 22.58
CA ALA A 98 20.74 -22.08 23.62
C ALA A 98 20.03 -20.84 23.02
N PRO A 99 18.86 -20.43 23.57
CA PRO A 99 18.10 -19.28 23.08
C PRO A 99 18.91 -17.98 23.16
N ALA A 100 18.80 -17.12 22.15
CA ALA A 100 19.48 -15.83 22.10
C ALA A 100 18.99 -14.91 23.22
N GLY A 101 19.82 -14.68 24.25
CA GLY A 101 19.52 -13.75 25.32
C GLY A 101 19.73 -12.29 24.91
N LEU A 102 18.82 -11.41 25.31
CA LEU A 102 18.96 -9.96 25.16
C LEU A 102 19.47 -9.35 26.47
N LYS A 103 20.51 -8.51 26.40
CA LYS A 103 21.04 -7.72 27.53
C LYS A 103 20.42 -6.32 27.50
N ALA A 104 19.88 -5.84 28.60
CA ALA A 104 19.45 -4.45 28.72
C ALA A 104 20.58 -3.58 29.26
N ILE A 105 20.76 -2.40 28.68
CA ILE A 105 21.67 -1.36 29.16
C ILE A 105 20.89 -0.06 29.33
N GLU A 106 21.06 0.59 30.47
CA GLU A 106 20.37 1.83 30.79
C GLU A 106 21.39 2.96 30.94
N CYS A 107 21.10 4.14 30.40
CA CYS A 107 21.88 5.33 30.66
C CYS A 107 20.97 6.51 30.99
N THR A 108 21.41 7.38 31.90
CA THR A 108 20.69 8.62 32.21
C THR A 108 21.54 9.78 31.76
N ILE A 109 20.96 10.65 30.93
CA ILE A 109 21.62 11.81 30.35
C ILE A 109 21.02 13.08 30.92
N THR A 110 21.87 14.01 31.35
CA THR A 110 21.46 15.34 31.78
C THR A 110 21.82 16.36 30.68
N PRO A 111 20.91 16.60 29.72
CA PRO A 111 21.24 17.16 28.40
C PRO A 111 21.88 18.56 28.43
N TYR A 112 21.53 19.38 29.42
CA TYR A 112 22.02 20.75 29.57
C TYR A 112 23.19 20.87 30.56
N SER A 113 23.78 19.73 30.96
CA SER A 113 25.00 19.71 31.78
C SER A 113 26.25 19.92 30.91
N ASP A 114 27.38 20.22 31.55
CA ASP A 114 28.68 20.40 30.88
C ASP A 114 29.01 19.22 29.93
N SER A 115 29.61 19.51 28.77
CA SER A 115 30.15 18.54 27.81
C SER A 115 30.93 17.42 28.47
N ARG A 116 31.68 17.71 29.53
CA ARG A 116 32.42 16.70 30.30
C ARG A 116 31.49 15.69 30.99
N ILE A 117 30.39 16.16 31.60
CA ILE A 117 29.43 15.33 32.33
C ILE A 117 28.66 14.43 31.35
N VAL A 118 28.19 14.99 30.24
CA VAL A 118 27.47 14.21 29.22
C VAL A 118 28.41 13.24 28.48
N LYS A 119 29.69 13.61 28.27
CA LYS A 119 30.69 12.68 27.73
C LYS A 119 30.83 11.48 28.65
N GLN A 120 30.97 11.70 29.97
CA GLN A 120 31.06 10.61 30.94
C GLN A 120 29.81 9.71 30.95
N GLN A 121 28.61 10.29 30.86
CA GLN A 121 27.35 9.52 30.78
C GLN A 121 27.27 8.65 29.51
N LEU A 122 27.65 9.20 28.36
CA LEU A 122 27.69 8.46 27.09
C LEU A 122 28.84 7.44 27.03
N THR A 123 30.00 7.76 27.61
CA THR A 123 31.09 6.78 27.77
C THR A 123 30.64 5.59 28.59
N LYS A 124 29.87 5.81 29.66
CA LYS A 124 29.29 4.71 30.45
C LYS A 124 28.37 3.83 29.62
N LEU A 125 27.46 4.42 28.82
CA LEU A 125 26.60 3.69 27.89
C LEU A 125 27.42 2.80 26.92
N PHE A 126 28.49 3.35 26.34
CA PHE A 126 29.33 2.62 25.38
C PHE A 126 30.13 1.50 26.06
N VAL A 127 30.65 1.74 27.27
CA VAL A 127 31.34 0.72 28.06
C VAL A 127 30.40 -0.41 28.47
N ASP A 128 29.16 -0.10 28.86
CA ASP A 128 28.14 -1.11 29.19
C ASP A 128 27.72 -1.93 27.96
N ALA A 129 27.95 -1.40 26.75
CA ALA A 129 27.81 -2.07 25.46
C ALA A 129 29.11 -2.74 24.93
N ASP A 130 30.15 -2.88 25.77
CA ASP A 130 31.47 -3.43 25.44
C ASP A 130 32.25 -2.64 24.37
N ILE A 131 32.04 -1.32 24.28
CA ILE A 131 32.74 -0.39 23.37
C ILE A 131 33.67 0.52 24.18
N TYR A 132 34.98 0.25 24.14
CA TYR A 132 36.00 0.94 24.97
C TYR A 132 36.75 2.08 24.26
N GLU A 133 36.15 2.69 23.24
CA GLU A 133 36.83 3.70 22.40
C GLU A 133 36.58 5.14 22.88
N ASP A 134 37.59 6.01 22.75
CA ASP A 134 37.47 7.43 23.09
C ASP A 134 36.82 8.24 21.94
N PHE A 135 36.02 9.25 22.29
CA PHE A 135 35.24 10.06 21.35
C PHE A 135 35.16 11.53 21.80
N GLU A 136 35.00 12.44 20.86
CA GLU A 136 34.83 13.88 21.13
C GLU A 136 33.37 14.31 20.91
N LEU A 137 32.92 15.26 21.74
CA LEU A 137 31.61 15.90 21.64
C LEU A 137 31.66 17.24 20.88
N SER A 138 32.86 17.82 20.72
CA SER A 138 33.08 19.10 20.04
C SER A 138 32.94 18.95 18.53
N SER A 139 32.13 19.84 17.96
CA SER A 139 31.88 19.98 16.52
C SER A 139 32.98 20.81 15.84
N ASP A 140 34.25 20.57 16.14
CA ASP A 140 35.35 21.21 15.42
C ASP A 140 35.98 20.21 14.45
N GLY A 141 35.71 20.43 13.16
CA GLY A 141 36.68 20.10 12.11
C GLY A 141 36.60 18.74 11.43
N VAL A 142 35.43 18.09 11.34
CA VAL A 142 35.19 17.18 10.20
C VAL A 142 33.94 17.68 9.49
N GLU A 143 34.14 18.55 8.51
CA GLU A 143 33.19 18.69 7.41
C GLU A 143 32.96 17.26 6.89
N MET A 144 31.83 16.66 7.27
CA MET A 144 31.28 15.55 6.52
C MET A 144 31.16 16.09 5.11
N ASN A 145 32.06 15.66 4.23
CA ASN A 145 32.02 16.04 2.82
C ASN A 145 30.61 15.65 2.34
N LEU A 146 29.74 16.64 2.23
CA LEU A 146 28.31 16.47 1.97
C LEU A 146 28.15 15.67 0.67
N GLU A 147 29.10 15.87 -0.24
CA GLU A 147 29.25 15.12 -1.48
C GLU A 147 29.46 13.62 -1.24
N SER A 148 30.25 13.20 -0.25
CA SER A 148 30.48 11.79 0.07
C SER A 148 29.27 11.11 0.74
N VAL A 149 28.53 11.84 1.57
CA VAL A 149 27.31 11.37 2.24
C VAL A 149 26.17 11.30 1.22
N LEU A 150 26.04 12.30 0.35
CA LEU A 150 25.10 12.32 -0.76
C LEU A 150 25.45 11.24 -1.80
N ARG A 151 26.73 11.04 -2.15
CA ARG A 151 27.16 9.93 -3.03
C ARG A 151 26.91 8.56 -2.42
N TYR A 152 27.05 8.40 -1.10
CA TYR A 152 26.71 7.14 -0.42
C TYR A 152 25.20 6.90 -0.35
N ALA A 153 24.41 7.96 -0.10
CA ALA A 153 22.95 7.91 -0.11
C ALA A 153 22.42 7.61 -1.51
N ASP A 154 22.97 8.25 -2.54
CA ASP A 154 22.67 8.03 -3.95
C ASP A 154 23.11 6.62 -4.40
N LYS A 155 24.28 6.14 -3.96
CA LYS A 155 24.71 4.76 -4.19
C LYS A 155 23.76 3.75 -3.53
N LYS A 156 23.35 3.99 -2.28
CA LYS A 156 22.37 3.15 -1.58
C LYS A 156 21.01 3.20 -2.25
N GLN A 157 20.55 4.38 -2.68
CA GLN A 157 19.29 4.55 -3.42
C GLN A 157 19.33 3.82 -4.76
N ASN A 158 20.45 3.86 -5.47
CA ASN A 158 20.67 3.11 -6.71
C ASN A 158 20.75 1.59 -6.46
N GLU A 159 21.41 1.13 -5.39
CA GLU A 159 21.39 -0.27 -4.97
C GLU A 159 19.95 -0.72 -4.63
N HIS A 160 19.18 0.11 -3.93
CA HIS A 160 17.77 -0.11 -3.64
C HIS A 160 16.89 -0.13 -4.91
N LEU A 161 17.16 0.74 -5.89
CA LEU A 161 16.48 0.75 -7.20
C LEU A 161 16.75 -0.52 -7.99
N ILE A 162 18.00 -1.02 -7.97
CA ILE A 162 18.39 -2.27 -8.64
C ILE A 162 17.75 -3.49 -7.95
N GLN A 163 17.77 -3.53 -6.62
CA GLN A 163 17.11 -4.60 -5.84
C GLN A 163 15.59 -4.59 -6.06
N SER A 164 14.96 -3.41 -6.03
CA SER A 164 13.53 -3.23 -6.33
C SER A 164 13.18 -3.68 -7.75
N GLY A 165 14.04 -3.38 -8.73
CA GLY A 165 13.85 -3.81 -10.12
C GLY A 165 13.82 -5.33 -10.25
N SER A 166 14.68 -6.05 -9.53
CA SER A 166 14.66 -7.52 -9.48
C SER A 166 13.38 -8.06 -8.84
N LEU A 167 12.90 -7.41 -7.78
CA LEU A 167 11.65 -7.79 -7.11
C LEU A 167 10.44 -7.64 -8.02
N TYR A 168 10.35 -6.57 -8.80
CA TYR A 168 9.27 -6.37 -9.76
C TYR A 168 9.25 -7.47 -10.84
N ILE A 169 10.42 -7.84 -11.39
CA ILE A 169 10.51 -8.91 -12.40
C ILE A 169 10.09 -10.26 -11.81
N ARG A 170 10.55 -10.57 -10.59
CA ARG A 170 10.20 -11.81 -9.88
C ARG A 170 8.71 -11.86 -9.56
N GLY A 171 8.15 -10.76 -9.07
CA GLY A 171 6.72 -10.62 -8.80
C GLY A 171 5.88 -10.80 -10.06
N ASP A 172 6.21 -10.10 -11.14
CA ASP A 172 5.51 -10.22 -12.43
C ASP A 172 5.55 -11.66 -12.96
N LYS A 173 6.70 -12.33 -12.86
CA LYS A 173 6.85 -13.75 -13.25
C LYS A 173 5.94 -14.66 -12.40
N ALA A 174 5.96 -14.49 -11.08
CA ALA A 174 5.16 -15.31 -10.18
C ALA A 174 3.66 -15.13 -10.44
N VAL A 175 3.21 -13.89 -10.60
CA VAL A 175 1.82 -13.53 -10.93
C VAL A 175 1.38 -14.13 -12.28
N GLU A 176 2.24 -14.07 -13.29
CA GLU A 176 1.99 -14.66 -14.60
C GLU A 176 1.86 -16.19 -14.52
N ASN A 177 2.71 -16.86 -13.74
CA ASN A 177 2.62 -18.30 -13.55
C ASN A 177 1.35 -18.70 -12.77
N LEU A 178 0.96 -17.94 -11.73
CA LEU A 178 -0.30 -18.14 -11.01
C LEU A 178 -1.52 -17.99 -11.93
N ARG A 179 -1.49 -17.01 -12.84
CA ARG A 179 -2.51 -16.88 -13.88
C ARG A 179 -2.59 -18.11 -14.78
N ARG A 180 -1.45 -18.64 -15.25
CA ARG A 180 -1.37 -19.88 -16.05
C ARG A 180 -1.81 -21.13 -15.28
N PHE A 181 -1.71 -21.09 -13.95
CA PHE A 181 -2.25 -22.12 -13.06
C PHE A 181 -3.75 -21.97 -12.81
N SER A 182 -4.39 -20.99 -13.44
CA SER A 182 -5.81 -20.66 -13.30
C SER A 182 -6.19 -20.29 -11.87
N VAL A 183 -5.32 -19.54 -11.17
CA VAL A 183 -5.57 -19.02 -9.83
C VAL A 183 -5.96 -17.54 -9.92
N LEU A 184 -7.11 -17.19 -9.34
CA LEU A 184 -7.49 -15.80 -9.08
C LEU A 184 -6.86 -15.37 -7.76
N LEU A 185 -5.84 -14.50 -7.79
CA LEU A 185 -5.17 -14.00 -6.60
C LEU A 185 -5.63 -12.57 -6.28
N VAL A 186 -6.01 -12.36 -5.03
CA VAL A 186 -6.47 -11.07 -4.50
C VAL A 186 -5.73 -10.79 -3.20
N VAL A 187 -5.32 -9.54 -2.97
CA VAL A 187 -4.84 -9.07 -1.68
C VAL A 187 -5.99 -8.32 -1.00
N GLU A 188 -6.27 -8.62 0.26
CA GLU A 188 -7.31 -7.98 1.05
C GLU A 188 -6.68 -7.16 2.18
N GLU A 189 -7.09 -5.90 2.26
CA GLU A 189 -6.67 -4.95 3.28
C GLU A 189 -7.87 -4.12 3.75
N ASN A 190 -8.26 -4.28 5.01
CA ASN A 190 -9.30 -3.47 5.67
C ASN A 190 -10.62 -3.39 4.88
N GLY A 191 -11.03 -4.50 4.25
CA GLY A 191 -12.25 -4.56 3.43
C GLY A 191 -12.08 -4.09 1.99
N LEU A 192 -10.88 -3.69 1.56
CA LEU A 192 -10.55 -3.40 0.17
C LEU A 192 -9.85 -4.60 -0.47
N GLY A 193 -10.31 -5.01 -1.66
CA GLY A 193 -9.68 -6.06 -2.45
C GLY A 193 -8.85 -5.49 -3.61
N TYR A 194 -7.61 -5.96 -3.74
CA TYR A 194 -6.72 -5.64 -4.86
C TYR A 194 -6.49 -6.89 -5.72
N LEU A 195 -6.83 -6.79 -7.00
CA LEU A 195 -6.67 -7.87 -7.96
C LEU A 195 -5.20 -7.99 -8.37
N VAL A 196 -4.58 -9.13 -8.05
CA VAL A 196 -3.17 -9.42 -8.38
C VAL A 196 -3.05 -10.26 -9.64
N SER A 197 -3.81 -11.35 -9.75
CA SER A 197 -3.83 -12.20 -10.96
C SER A 197 -5.26 -12.46 -11.40
N LEU A 198 -5.54 -12.28 -12.69
CA LEU A 198 -6.80 -12.71 -13.29
C LEU A 198 -6.52 -13.93 -14.18
N PRO A 199 -7.13 -15.10 -13.93
CA PRO A 199 -6.98 -16.25 -14.79
C PRO A 199 -7.50 -15.92 -16.20
N GLU A 200 -6.90 -16.53 -17.23
CA GLU A 200 -7.43 -16.42 -18.59
C GLU A 200 -8.84 -17.02 -18.62
N THR A 201 -9.84 -16.16 -18.70
CA THR A 201 -11.20 -16.59 -19.02
C THR A 201 -11.17 -16.89 -20.51
N GLN A 202 -11.41 -18.15 -20.89
CA GLN A 202 -11.69 -18.46 -22.29
C GLN A 202 -12.90 -17.61 -22.69
N SER A 203 -12.67 -16.65 -23.58
CA SER A 203 -13.75 -15.94 -24.25
C SER A 203 -14.53 -16.99 -25.03
N VAL A 204 -15.65 -17.43 -24.47
CA VAL A 204 -16.63 -18.23 -25.21
C VAL A 204 -17.29 -17.27 -26.19
N GLN A 205 -16.66 -17.10 -27.36
CA GLN A 205 -17.37 -16.50 -28.50
C GLN A 205 -18.42 -17.51 -28.95
N PRO A 206 -19.71 -17.12 -29.01
CA PRO A 206 -20.72 -17.96 -29.63
C PRO A 206 -20.42 -17.99 -31.13
N THR A 207 -19.76 -19.05 -31.60
CA THR A 207 -19.84 -19.38 -33.03
C THR A 207 -21.26 -19.88 -33.29
N GLY A 208 -21.91 -19.36 -34.33
CA GLY A 208 -23.34 -19.50 -34.61
C GLY A 208 -23.84 -20.91 -34.96
N SER A 209 -23.33 -21.96 -34.30
CA SER A 209 -23.71 -23.37 -34.49
C SER A 209 -23.96 -24.12 -33.18
N GLY A 210 -24.23 -23.42 -32.07
CA GLY A 210 -24.78 -24.03 -30.84
C GLY A 210 -23.88 -25.06 -30.14
N GLN A 211 -22.61 -25.17 -30.51
CA GLN A 211 -21.63 -26.03 -29.82
C GLN A 211 -20.71 -25.20 -28.95
N TYR A 212 -20.76 -25.44 -27.64
CA TYR A 212 -19.84 -24.89 -26.65
C TYR A 212 -18.60 -25.81 -26.58
N THR A 213 -17.45 -25.36 -27.08
CA THR A 213 -16.18 -26.07 -26.87
C THR A 213 -15.43 -25.44 -25.70
N THR A 214 -15.43 -26.11 -24.55
CA THR A 214 -14.53 -25.81 -23.44
C THR A 214 -13.22 -26.57 -23.65
N SER A 215 -12.13 -25.89 -23.98
CA SER A 215 -10.81 -26.51 -24.11
C SER A 215 -9.92 -26.15 -22.93
N VAL A 216 -10.29 -26.55 -21.72
CA VAL A 216 -9.29 -26.64 -20.64
C VAL A 216 -8.49 -27.91 -20.91
N GLY A 217 -7.17 -27.76 -21.08
CA GLY A 217 -6.21 -28.77 -21.55
C GLY A 217 -6.59 -30.23 -21.28
N GLY A 218 -6.74 -30.99 -22.36
CA GLY A 218 -7.10 -32.40 -22.29
C GLY A 218 -7.27 -33.09 -23.64
N SER A 219 -6.36 -32.88 -24.59
CA SER A 219 -6.19 -33.82 -25.72
C SER A 219 -4.82 -33.62 -26.35
N GLY A 220 -4.01 -34.67 -26.35
CA GLY A 220 -2.73 -34.70 -27.04
C GLY A 220 -2.91 -34.43 -28.53
N GLY A 221 -1.97 -33.67 -29.10
CA GLY A 221 -1.92 -33.36 -30.52
C GLY A 221 -1.20 -32.04 -30.74
N GLY A 222 0.01 -32.13 -31.30
CA GLY A 222 0.86 -30.98 -31.56
C GLY A 222 0.14 -29.89 -32.34
N SER A 223 -0.05 -28.74 -31.72
CA SER A 223 -0.36 -27.51 -32.42
C SER A 223 0.58 -26.44 -31.90
N THR A 224 1.51 -26.04 -32.76
CA THR A 224 2.40 -24.89 -32.58
C THR A 224 1.57 -23.62 -32.66
N ALA A 225 0.84 -23.31 -31.59
CA ALA A 225 0.29 -21.97 -31.43
C ALA A 225 1.48 -21.00 -31.25
N PRO A 226 1.54 -19.89 -32.00
CA PRO A 226 2.60 -18.90 -31.84
C PRO A 226 2.58 -18.35 -30.40
N TYR A 227 3.77 -18.12 -29.84
CA TYR A 227 3.93 -17.47 -28.54
C TYR A 227 3.23 -16.11 -28.56
N ILE A 228 2.13 -15.99 -27.82
CA ILE A 228 1.48 -14.70 -27.56
C ILE A 228 2.08 -14.18 -26.25
N PRO A 229 2.83 -13.05 -26.25
CA PRO A 229 3.33 -12.47 -25.02
C PRO A 229 2.18 -12.07 -24.08
N SER A 230 2.42 -12.23 -22.77
CA SER A 230 1.45 -12.14 -21.68
C SER A 230 0.73 -10.79 -21.57
N LYS A 231 -0.60 -10.82 -21.35
CA LYS A 231 -1.42 -9.64 -21.01
C LYS A 231 -1.36 -9.32 -19.50
N THR A 232 -0.46 -8.48 -19.01
CA THR A 232 -0.51 -8.02 -17.60
C THR A 232 -1.82 -7.25 -17.33
N ILE A 233 -2.34 -7.27 -16.08
CA ILE A 233 -3.58 -6.54 -15.69
C ILE A 233 -3.49 -5.06 -16.07
N ILE A 234 -2.31 -4.48 -15.83
CA ILE A 234 -1.92 -3.17 -16.33
C ILE A 234 -0.94 -3.41 -17.48
N GLY A 235 -1.32 -3.00 -18.68
CA GLY A 235 -0.46 -3.08 -19.86
C GLY A 235 0.80 -2.23 -19.74
N PRO A 236 1.78 -2.40 -20.64
CA PRO A 236 3.03 -1.65 -20.61
C PRO A 236 2.84 -0.12 -20.71
N ASN A 237 1.69 0.34 -21.18
CA ASN A 237 1.32 1.75 -21.29
C ASN A 237 0.62 2.32 -20.03
N GLY A 238 0.40 1.52 -18.98
CA GLY A 238 -0.38 1.91 -17.81
C GLY A 238 -1.89 1.67 -17.94
N GLU A 239 -2.38 1.32 -19.14
CA GLU A 239 -3.79 1.02 -19.40
C GLU A 239 -4.17 -0.37 -18.88
N VAL A 240 -5.30 -0.44 -18.17
CA VAL A 240 -5.92 -1.71 -17.77
C VAL A 240 -6.67 -2.29 -18.96
N ASP A 241 -6.53 -3.60 -19.21
CA ASP A 241 -7.32 -4.28 -20.24
C ASP A 241 -8.83 -4.07 -19.97
N PRO A 242 -9.64 -3.60 -20.94
CA PRO A 242 -11.06 -3.29 -20.72
C PRO A 242 -11.87 -4.42 -20.08
N ASP A 243 -11.60 -5.68 -20.46
CA ASP A 243 -12.30 -6.83 -19.90
C ASP A 243 -11.94 -7.04 -18.41
N VAL A 244 -10.70 -6.71 -18.05
CA VAL A 244 -10.21 -6.74 -16.66
C VAL A 244 -10.77 -5.57 -15.87
N GLN A 245 -10.90 -4.40 -16.50
CA GLN A 245 -11.49 -3.21 -15.90
C GLN A 245 -12.97 -3.44 -15.55
N ASP A 246 -13.74 -4.07 -16.44
CA ASP A 246 -15.12 -4.47 -16.18
C ASP A 246 -15.18 -5.49 -15.04
N PHE A 247 -14.31 -6.51 -15.08
CA PHE A 247 -14.22 -7.51 -14.02
C PHE A 247 -13.99 -6.88 -12.64
N MET A 248 -13.02 -5.96 -12.54
CA MET A 248 -12.67 -5.26 -11.31
C MET A 248 -13.80 -4.35 -10.84
N THR A 249 -14.35 -3.53 -11.73
CA THR A 249 -15.42 -2.57 -11.42
C THR A 249 -16.65 -3.26 -10.87
N GLU A 250 -17.04 -4.41 -11.45
CA GLU A 250 -18.19 -5.20 -11.00
C GLU A 250 -18.03 -5.78 -9.60
N ARG A 251 -16.78 -6.00 -9.16
CA ARG A 251 -16.43 -6.69 -7.92
C ARG A 251 -15.82 -5.76 -6.87
N GLY A 252 -15.82 -4.45 -7.13
CA GLY A 252 -15.23 -3.46 -6.23
C GLY A 252 -13.72 -3.61 -6.05
N LEU A 253 -13.04 -4.29 -6.98
CA LEU A 253 -11.61 -4.54 -6.90
C LEU A 253 -10.80 -3.37 -7.46
N ARG A 254 -9.61 -3.19 -6.91
CA ARG A 254 -8.62 -2.23 -7.38
C ARG A 254 -7.48 -2.96 -8.08
N PRO A 255 -6.83 -2.36 -9.08
CA PRO A 255 -5.64 -2.95 -9.66
C PRO A 255 -4.53 -2.99 -8.60
N PHE A 256 -3.88 -4.14 -8.44
CA PHE A 256 -2.67 -4.25 -7.62
C PHE A 256 -1.46 -3.84 -8.46
N ASP A 257 -0.64 -2.93 -7.94
CA ASP A 257 0.65 -2.56 -8.52
C ASP A 257 1.72 -2.68 -7.43
N LEU A 258 2.75 -3.51 -7.68
CA LEU A 258 3.87 -3.68 -6.76
C LEU A 258 4.60 -2.36 -6.46
N ARG A 259 4.55 -1.39 -7.38
CA ARG A 259 5.13 -0.04 -7.16
C ARG A 259 4.36 0.76 -6.12
N MET A 260 3.08 0.45 -5.92
CA MET A 260 2.19 1.11 -4.96
C MET A 260 2.16 0.42 -3.60
N ALA A 261 2.84 -0.72 -3.44
CA ALA A 261 2.82 -1.53 -2.21
C ALA A 261 3.58 -0.91 -1.02
N GLY A 262 3.96 0.37 -1.11
CA GLY A 262 4.57 1.15 -0.03
C GLY A 262 6.07 0.96 0.09
N SER A 263 6.54 0.34 1.18
CA SER A 263 7.96 0.19 1.49
C SER A 263 8.61 -0.98 0.74
N HIS A 264 9.94 -0.92 0.56
CA HIS A 264 10.73 -2.01 -0.03
C HIS A 264 10.48 -3.36 0.66
N SER A 265 10.47 -3.36 2.00
CA SER A 265 10.21 -4.58 2.80
C SER A 265 8.81 -5.16 2.57
N SER A 266 7.82 -4.30 2.29
CA SER A 266 6.46 -4.73 1.97
C SER A 266 6.42 -5.35 0.57
N VAL A 267 7.08 -4.73 -0.41
CA VAL A 267 7.25 -5.28 -1.77
C VAL A 267 7.93 -6.65 -1.72
N GLU A 268 9.04 -6.78 -0.99
CA GLU A 268 9.72 -8.06 -0.79
C GLU A 268 8.79 -9.13 -0.22
N ARG A 269 8.02 -8.79 0.81
CA ARG A 269 7.08 -9.72 1.44
C ARG A 269 6.01 -10.20 0.45
N PHE A 270 5.44 -9.30 -0.35
CA PHE A 270 4.46 -9.67 -1.37
C PHE A 270 5.07 -10.56 -2.45
N VAL A 271 6.28 -10.24 -2.94
CA VAL A 271 6.96 -11.06 -3.95
C VAL A 271 7.28 -12.45 -3.40
N VAL A 272 7.79 -12.56 -2.18
CA VAL A 272 8.04 -13.85 -1.53
C VAL A 272 6.74 -14.63 -1.34
N ALA A 273 5.63 -13.97 -1.03
CA ALA A 273 4.32 -14.60 -0.94
C ALA A 273 3.87 -15.16 -2.30
N PHE A 274 3.98 -14.38 -3.37
CA PHE A 274 3.59 -14.82 -4.71
C PHE A 274 4.43 -16.01 -5.18
N GLU A 275 5.75 -15.94 -5.04
CA GLU A 275 6.66 -17.03 -5.41
C GLU A 275 6.43 -18.30 -4.57
N ARG A 276 6.06 -18.14 -3.29
CA ARG A 276 5.74 -19.30 -2.44
C ARG A 276 4.50 -20.01 -2.95
N ILE A 277 3.46 -19.29 -3.36
CA ILE A 277 2.25 -19.87 -3.94
C ILE A 277 2.55 -20.49 -5.30
N GLU A 278 3.31 -19.80 -6.15
CA GLU A 278 3.79 -20.31 -7.43
C GLU A 278 4.48 -21.66 -7.25
N ARG A 279 5.46 -21.75 -6.34
CA ARG A 279 6.22 -22.97 -6.07
C ARG A 279 5.35 -24.09 -5.52
N MET A 280 4.40 -23.79 -4.64
CA MET A 280 3.45 -24.79 -4.14
C MET A 280 2.60 -25.38 -5.26
N TYR A 281 2.10 -24.53 -6.17
CA TYR A 281 1.36 -25.00 -7.34
C TYR A 281 2.26 -25.75 -8.33
N GLU A 282 3.49 -25.31 -8.56
CA GLU A 282 4.42 -26.03 -9.44
C GLU A 282 4.68 -27.47 -8.96
N VAL A 283 4.80 -27.68 -7.65
CA VAL A 283 5.06 -29.00 -7.05
C VAL A 283 3.81 -29.87 -6.94
N HIS A 284 2.66 -29.29 -6.53
CA HIS A 284 1.49 -30.06 -6.06
C HIS A 284 0.24 -29.95 -6.95
N ARG A 285 0.29 -29.20 -8.05
CA ARG A 285 -0.86 -28.98 -8.96
C ARG A 285 -1.40 -30.28 -9.54
N GLY A 286 -2.72 -30.40 -9.53
CA GLY A 286 -3.45 -31.54 -10.11
C GLY A 286 -3.39 -32.82 -9.27
N ARG A 287 -2.54 -32.87 -8.24
CA ARG A 287 -2.45 -33.98 -7.28
C ARG A 287 -3.19 -33.64 -5.99
N ALA A 288 -2.73 -32.61 -5.29
CA ALA A 288 -3.31 -32.14 -4.03
C ALA A 288 -4.04 -30.80 -4.20
N LEU A 289 -3.46 -29.88 -4.97
CA LEU A 289 -4.01 -28.55 -5.21
C LEU A 289 -4.80 -28.52 -6.52
N ARG A 290 -6.05 -28.05 -6.48
CA ARG A 290 -6.89 -27.90 -7.68
C ARG A 290 -6.67 -26.52 -8.33
N PRO A 291 -6.63 -26.44 -9.68
CA PRO A 291 -6.70 -25.17 -10.38
C PRO A 291 -8.11 -24.58 -10.31
N SER A 292 -8.31 -23.36 -10.82
CA SER A 292 -9.63 -22.70 -10.87
C SER A 292 -10.19 -22.39 -9.48
N VAL A 293 -9.35 -21.80 -8.63
CA VAL A 293 -9.72 -21.34 -7.30
C VAL A 293 -9.36 -19.86 -7.12
N CYS A 294 -10.01 -19.22 -6.13
CA CYS A 294 -9.59 -17.91 -5.67
C CYS A 294 -8.83 -18.01 -4.36
N ILE A 295 -7.62 -17.43 -4.34
CA ILE A 295 -6.80 -17.28 -3.14
C ILE A 295 -6.82 -15.80 -2.75
N VAL A 296 -7.06 -15.53 -1.47
CA VAL A 296 -7.05 -14.19 -0.88
C VAL A 296 -5.91 -14.11 0.11
N LEU A 297 -4.99 -13.17 -0.07
CA LEU A 297 -3.97 -12.85 0.92
C LEU A 297 -4.52 -11.76 1.83
N SER A 298 -4.84 -12.10 3.06
CA SER A 298 -5.29 -11.11 4.04
C SER A 298 -4.11 -10.61 4.87
N LEU A 299 -4.02 -9.29 5.01
CA LEU A 299 -3.00 -8.64 5.84
C LEU A 299 -3.33 -8.70 7.34
N HIS A 300 -4.62 -8.85 7.67
CA HIS A 300 -5.13 -8.77 9.04
C HIS A 300 -5.65 -10.09 9.60
N SER A 301 -5.94 -11.09 8.76
CA SER A 301 -6.37 -12.40 9.24
C SER A 301 -5.30 -13.03 10.15
N LEU A 302 -5.72 -13.60 11.27
CA LEU A 302 -4.84 -14.32 12.18
C LEU A 302 -4.50 -15.72 11.65
N ASP A 303 -5.44 -16.36 10.95
CA ASP A 303 -5.32 -17.75 10.50
C ASP A 303 -5.62 -17.91 9.00
N ASN A 304 -5.27 -19.08 8.46
CA ASN A 304 -5.68 -19.54 7.14
C ASN A 304 -7.03 -20.28 7.22
N PHE A 305 -7.96 -19.98 6.33
CA PHE A 305 -9.29 -20.60 6.34
C PHE A 305 -9.96 -20.58 4.97
N VAL A 306 -11.05 -21.33 4.81
CA VAL A 306 -11.90 -21.28 3.62
C VAL A 306 -13.12 -20.40 3.92
N ALA A 307 -13.29 -19.34 3.15
CA ALA A 307 -14.37 -18.38 3.33
C ALA A 307 -15.71 -18.90 2.78
N PRO A 308 -16.86 -18.36 3.25
CA PRO A 308 -18.19 -18.82 2.83
C PRO A 308 -18.42 -18.71 1.31
N ASP A 309 -17.79 -17.73 0.68
CA ASP A 309 -17.86 -17.45 -0.76
C ASP A 309 -16.99 -18.39 -1.62
N GLY A 310 -16.30 -19.35 -1.01
CA GLY A 310 -15.41 -20.32 -1.67
C GLY A 310 -13.99 -19.82 -1.92
N SER A 311 -13.60 -18.66 -1.37
CA SER A 311 -12.21 -18.22 -1.37
C SER A 311 -11.39 -19.01 -0.37
N ILE A 312 -10.12 -19.28 -0.70
CA ILE A 312 -9.14 -19.75 0.26
C ILE A 312 -8.37 -18.53 0.77
N VAL A 313 -8.55 -18.20 2.05
CA VAL A 313 -7.89 -17.06 2.70
C VAL A 313 -6.59 -17.55 3.34
N LEU A 314 -5.49 -16.92 2.97
CA LEU A 314 -4.17 -17.16 3.54
C LEU A 314 -3.71 -15.90 4.28
N SER A 315 -3.35 -16.05 5.55
CA SER A 315 -2.76 -14.97 6.34
C SER A 315 -1.29 -14.79 5.96
N VAL A 316 -0.90 -13.57 5.61
CA VAL A 316 0.53 -13.24 5.38
C VAL A 316 1.38 -13.36 6.66
N GLN A 317 0.76 -13.40 7.84
CA GLN A 317 1.45 -13.60 9.11
C GLN A 317 1.86 -15.07 9.31
N GLN A 318 1.12 -16.00 8.68
CA GLN A 318 1.33 -17.45 8.81
C GLN A 318 1.92 -18.09 7.54
N MET A 319 2.69 -17.34 6.73
CA MET A 319 3.33 -17.84 5.50
C MET A 319 4.01 -19.22 5.62
N PRO A 320 4.72 -19.55 6.72
CA PRO A 320 5.32 -20.87 6.89
C PRO A 320 4.34 -22.04 6.83
N THR A 321 3.09 -21.84 7.24
CA THR A 321 2.06 -22.88 7.40
C THR A 321 1.17 -23.07 6.17
N TRP A 322 1.31 -22.22 5.15
CA TRP A 322 0.42 -22.26 3.97
C TRP A 322 0.40 -23.61 3.27
N GLU A 323 1.57 -24.24 3.13
CA GLU A 323 1.68 -25.54 2.46
C GLU A 323 0.96 -26.63 3.25
N GLU A 324 1.19 -26.71 4.55
CA GLU A 324 0.51 -27.67 5.44
C GLU A 324 -1.01 -27.45 5.40
N PHE A 325 -1.46 -26.20 5.52
CA PHE A 325 -2.87 -25.86 5.45
C PHE A 325 -3.49 -26.30 4.12
N LEU A 326 -2.92 -25.89 2.98
CA LEU A 326 -3.46 -26.20 1.66
C LEU A 326 -3.47 -27.71 1.36
N LEU A 327 -2.45 -28.44 1.83
CA LEU A 327 -2.38 -29.90 1.67
C LEU A 327 -3.31 -30.65 2.63
N SER A 328 -3.63 -30.06 3.79
CA SER A 328 -4.59 -30.63 4.75
C SER A 328 -6.05 -30.49 4.30
N LEU A 329 -6.34 -29.57 3.38
CA LEU A 329 -7.71 -29.34 2.89
C LEU A 329 -8.26 -30.58 2.16
N PRO A 330 -9.41 -31.13 2.59
CA PRO A 330 -10.02 -32.27 1.94
C PRO A 330 -10.39 -31.98 0.48
N GLN A 331 -10.31 -33.01 -0.37
CA GLN A 331 -10.66 -32.87 -1.80
C GLN A 331 -12.12 -32.47 -2.05
N SER A 332 -13.03 -32.74 -1.10
CA SER A 332 -14.41 -32.24 -1.13
C SER A 332 -14.47 -30.72 -1.02
N VAL A 333 -13.71 -30.14 -0.09
CA VAL A 333 -13.62 -28.68 0.11
C VAL A 333 -13.01 -28.01 -1.12
N TRP A 334 -11.95 -28.59 -1.69
CA TRP A 334 -11.38 -28.10 -2.94
C TRP A 334 -12.39 -28.06 -4.10
N LYS A 335 -13.22 -29.11 -4.25
CA LYS A 335 -14.28 -29.13 -5.27
C LYS A 335 -15.34 -28.05 -5.02
N GLU A 336 -15.73 -27.84 -3.77
CA GLU A 336 -16.68 -26.78 -3.40
C GLU A 336 -16.12 -25.39 -3.71
N CYS A 337 -14.86 -25.12 -3.39
CA CYS A 337 -14.20 -23.84 -3.71
C CYS A 337 -14.18 -23.59 -5.23
N VAL A 338 -13.81 -24.60 -6.03
CA VAL A 338 -13.83 -24.49 -7.50
C VAL A 338 -15.23 -24.20 -8.01
N GLN A 339 -16.24 -24.93 -7.53
CA GLN A 339 -17.63 -24.72 -7.94
C GLN A 339 -18.11 -23.30 -7.61
N LYS A 340 -17.91 -22.84 -6.37
CA LYS A 340 -18.29 -21.48 -5.97
C LYS A 340 -17.54 -20.42 -6.79
N HIS A 341 -16.25 -20.64 -7.06
CA HIS A 341 -15.46 -19.74 -7.89
C HIS A 341 -16.02 -19.60 -9.32
N GLN A 342 -16.41 -20.72 -9.95
CA GLN A 342 -17.03 -20.74 -11.28
C GLN A 342 -18.44 -20.15 -11.28
N GLU A 343 -19.21 -20.35 -10.22
CA GLU A 343 -20.57 -19.81 -10.12
C GLU A 343 -20.61 -18.30 -9.87
N TRP A 344 -19.59 -17.76 -9.19
CA TRP A 344 -19.58 -16.37 -8.72
C TRP A 344 -18.58 -15.44 -9.40
N ARG A 345 -17.45 -15.94 -9.95
CA ARG A 345 -16.33 -15.05 -10.28
C ARG A 345 -15.85 -15.19 -11.71
N ILE A 346 -15.64 -16.38 -12.21
CA ILE A 346 -15.01 -16.60 -13.52
C ILE A 346 -15.98 -17.19 -14.55
N GLY A 347 -15.67 -17.01 -15.84
CA GLY A 347 -16.50 -17.48 -16.93
C GLY A 347 -17.88 -16.82 -16.93
N PHE A 348 -18.94 -17.61 -17.07
CA PHE A 348 -20.31 -17.11 -17.12
C PHE A 348 -20.80 -16.55 -15.76
N ALA A 349 -20.33 -17.10 -14.64
CA ALA A 349 -20.68 -16.69 -13.27
C ALA A 349 -22.21 -16.44 -13.06
N PRO A 350 -23.06 -17.48 -13.22
CA PRO A 350 -24.53 -17.34 -13.24
C PRO A 350 -25.10 -16.68 -11.98
N LYS A 351 -24.55 -16.96 -10.80
CA LYS A 351 -25.06 -16.36 -9.54
C LYS A 351 -24.75 -14.87 -9.46
N LEU A 352 -23.59 -14.46 -9.95
CA LEU A 352 -23.24 -13.04 -10.05
C LEU A 352 -24.14 -12.31 -11.06
N GLN A 353 -24.42 -12.91 -12.21
CA GLN A 353 -25.32 -12.31 -13.21
C GLN A 353 -26.74 -12.13 -12.67
N GLU A 354 -27.29 -13.12 -11.98
CA GLU A 354 -28.60 -13.01 -11.35
C GLU A 354 -28.61 -11.91 -10.27
N ARG A 355 -27.57 -11.83 -9.44
CA ARG A 355 -27.42 -10.74 -8.47
C ARG A 355 -27.37 -9.37 -9.15
N LYS A 356 -26.63 -9.22 -10.25
CA LYS A 356 -26.60 -7.97 -11.03
C LYS A 356 -27.99 -7.62 -11.56
N ARG A 357 -28.74 -8.60 -12.07
CA ARG A 357 -30.12 -8.39 -12.53
C ARG A 357 -31.02 -7.86 -11.43
N GLN A 358 -30.89 -8.43 -10.23
CA GLN A 358 -31.63 -7.97 -9.05
C GLN A 358 -31.21 -6.55 -8.64
N LEU A 359 -29.92 -6.25 -8.62
CA LEU A 359 -29.40 -4.91 -8.30
C LEU A 359 -29.78 -3.86 -9.35
N MET A 360 -29.87 -4.22 -10.63
CA MET A 360 -30.40 -3.33 -11.68
C MET A 360 -31.87 -2.97 -11.42
N ARG A 361 -32.68 -3.93 -10.95
CA ARG A 361 -34.05 -3.67 -10.52
C ARG A 361 -34.08 -2.73 -9.30
N VAL A 362 -33.21 -2.94 -8.31
CA VAL A 362 -33.07 -2.03 -7.16
C VAL A 362 -32.67 -0.62 -7.63
N ALA A 363 -31.68 -0.51 -8.52
CA ALA A 363 -31.26 0.78 -9.08
C ALA A 363 -32.40 1.50 -9.79
N ASP A 364 -33.23 0.76 -10.54
CA ASP A 364 -34.42 1.31 -11.16
C ASP A 364 -35.45 1.83 -10.15
N MET A 365 -35.65 1.11 -9.05
CA MET A 365 -36.57 1.54 -7.99
C MET A 365 -36.14 2.87 -7.34
N PHE A 366 -34.84 3.07 -7.14
CA PHE A 366 -34.28 4.31 -6.59
C PHE A 366 -34.08 5.41 -7.65
N HIS A 367 -34.23 5.09 -8.94
CA HIS A 367 -33.96 5.98 -10.06
C HIS A 367 -32.47 6.39 -10.20
N PHE A 368 -31.57 5.43 -9.96
CA PHE A 368 -30.13 5.56 -10.17
C PHE A 368 -29.68 4.67 -11.34
N TYR A 369 -28.48 4.91 -11.86
CA TYR A 369 -27.87 4.09 -12.91
C TYR A 369 -27.44 2.73 -12.37
N ARG A 370 -26.72 2.72 -11.25
CA ARG A 370 -26.14 1.50 -10.70
C ARG A 370 -26.21 1.46 -9.18
N VAL A 371 -26.58 0.29 -8.65
CA VAL A 371 -26.45 -0.04 -7.23
C VAL A 371 -25.47 -1.20 -7.14
N THR A 372 -24.41 -1.05 -6.33
CA THR A 372 -23.41 -2.10 -6.08
C THR A 372 -23.40 -2.48 -4.61
N MET A 373 -23.08 -3.74 -4.33
CA MET A 373 -22.85 -4.23 -2.98
C MET A 373 -21.36 -4.45 -2.76
N ASP A 374 -20.88 -3.66 -1.82
CA ASP A 374 -19.59 -3.55 -1.20
C ASP A 374 -19.14 -4.73 -0.33
N SER A 375 -18.64 -5.84 -0.84
CA SER A 375 -18.05 -6.87 0.02
C SER A 375 -16.64 -7.21 -0.43
N SER A 376 -15.71 -7.19 0.52
CA SER A 376 -14.41 -7.80 0.31
C SER A 376 -14.58 -9.24 -0.16
N ILE A 377 -13.71 -9.66 -1.08
CA ILE A 377 -13.60 -11.07 -1.42
C ILE A 377 -13.21 -11.83 -0.15
N ALA A 378 -13.84 -12.97 0.11
CA ALA A 378 -13.84 -13.71 1.37
C ALA A 378 -14.69 -13.12 2.52
N GLY A 379 -15.41 -12.01 2.27
CA GLY A 379 -16.35 -11.42 3.22
C GLY A 379 -17.62 -12.25 3.41
N ARG A 380 -18.43 -11.88 4.41
CA ARG A 380 -19.76 -12.47 4.63
C ARG A 380 -20.70 -12.02 3.52
N THR A 381 -21.44 -12.96 2.94
CA THR A 381 -22.36 -12.66 1.82
C THR A 381 -23.84 -12.73 2.20
N HIS A 382 -24.19 -13.29 3.37
CA HIS A 382 -25.59 -13.48 3.79
C HIS A 382 -26.41 -12.17 3.82
N TRP A 383 -25.81 -11.10 4.35
CA TRP A 383 -26.46 -9.79 4.43
C TRP A 383 -26.83 -9.21 3.06
N GLN A 384 -26.10 -9.60 2.01
CA GLN A 384 -26.35 -9.14 0.63
C GLN A 384 -27.67 -9.70 0.11
N ASP A 385 -27.90 -10.98 0.34
CA ASP A 385 -29.12 -11.66 -0.11
C ASP A 385 -30.33 -11.19 0.73
N ASP A 386 -30.16 -11.01 2.04
CA ASP A 386 -31.18 -10.42 2.93
C ASP A 386 -31.56 -8.99 2.52
N LEU A 387 -30.56 -8.17 2.15
CA LEU A 387 -30.76 -6.80 1.69
C LEU A 387 -31.55 -6.75 0.37
N ILE A 388 -31.19 -7.59 -0.60
CA ILE A 388 -31.93 -7.67 -1.86
C ILE A 388 -33.37 -8.09 -1.59
N ALA A 389 -33.58 -9.15 -0.79
CA ALA A 389 -34.92 -9.61 -0.45
C ALA A 389 -35.76 -8.51 0.24
N ARG A 390 -35.13 -7.74 1.15
CA ARG A 390 -35.77 -6.58 1.78
C ARG A 390 -36.17 -5.51 0.77
N PHE A 391 -35.30 -5.12 -0.16
CA PHE A 391 -35.66 -4.14 -1.18
C PHE A 391 -36.78 -4.63 -2.09
N MET A 392 -36.73 -5.88 -2.52
CA MET A 392 -37.80 -6.46 -3.34
C MET A 392 -39.15 -6.47 -2.61
N LYS A 393 -39.16 -6.78 -1.31
CA LYS A 393 -40.36 -6.71 -0.47
C LYS A 393 -40.90 -5.28 -0.32
N GLU A 394 -40.02 -4.30 -0.22
CA GLU A 394 -40.36 -2.89 0.00
C GLU A 394 -40.52 -2.08 -1.30
N GLU A 395 -40.53 -2.73 -2.46
CA GLU A 395 -40.47 -2.06 -3.76
C GLU A 395 -41.57 -1.00 -3.95
N THR A 396 -42.81 -1.35 -3.63
CA THR A 396 -43.94 -0.43 -3.85
C THR A 396 -43.86 0.80 -2.95
N THR A 397 -43.29 0.65 -1.75
CA THR A 397 -43.06 1.74 -0.79
C THR A 397 -41.96 2.66 -1.28
N ILE A 398 -40.84 2.10 -1.76
CA ILE A 398 -39.71 2.86 -2.31
C ILE A 398 -40.16 3.68 -3.51
N ARG A 399 -40.84 3.06 -4.49
CA ARG A 399 -41.32 3.75 -5.69
C ARG A 399 -42.32 4.87 -5.36
N ARG A 400 -43.23 4.65 -4.40
CA ARG A 400 -44.16 5.69 -3.91
C ARG A 400 -43.42 6.85 -3.24
N ALA A 401 -42.39 6.58 -2.44
CA ALA A 401 -41.58 7.61 -1.81
C ALA A 401 -40.78 8.42 -2.84
N VAL A 402 -40.16 7.75 -3.81
CA VAL A 402 -39.43 8.41 -4.93
C VAL A 402 -40.35 9.34 -5.71
N ALA A 403 -41.58 8.91 -6.00
CA ALA A 403 -42.57 9.77 -6.66
C ALA A 403 -43.04 10.93 -5.76
N LYS A 404 -43.37 10.64 -4.49
CA LYS A 404 -43.88 11.64 -3.53
C LYS A 404 -42.89 12.75 -3.24
N TYR A 405 -41.60 12.43 -3.12
CA TYR A 405 -40.54 13.40 -2.81
C TYR A 405 -39.81 13.91 -4.06
N ASN A 406 -40.28 13.56 -5.26
CA ASN A 406 -39.67 13.92 -6.53
C ASN A 406 -38.16 13.59 -6.60
N LEU A 407 -37.79 12.37 -6.20
CA LEU A 407 -36.40 11.91 -6.19
C LEU A 407 -35.91 11.43 -7.57
N LYS A 408 -36.68 11.71 -8.63
CA LYS A 408 -36.32 11.36 -10.00
C LYS A 408 -35.36 12.41 -10.55
N SER A 409 -34.14 11.99 -10.82
CA SER A 409 -33.10 12.78 -11.48
C SER A 409 -32.65 12.09 -12.76
N ASP A 410 -32.77 12.77 -13.90
CA ASP A 410 -32.30 12.26 -15.19
C ASP A 410 -30.77 12.04 -15.20
N LEU A 411 -30.03 12.89 -14.47
CA LEU A 411 -28.57 12.76 -14.38
C LEU A 411 -28.19 11.52 -13.56
N LEU A 412 -28.77 11.37 -12.37
CA LEU A 412 -28.48 10.22 -11.50
C LEU A 412 -29.02 8.91 -12.09
N LYS A 413 -30.09 8.94 -12.87
CA LYS A 413 -30.57 7.76 -13.60
C LYS A 413 -29.61 7.30 -14.69
N LYS A 414 -28.89 8.23 -15.32
CA LYS A 414 -27.92 7.93 -16.38
C LYS A 414 -26.55 7.56 -15.84
N ARG A 415 -26.13 8.13 -14.70
CA ARG A 415 -24.75 7.98 -14.22
C ARG A 415 -24.59 7.80 -12.71
N GLY A 416 -25.63 7.98 -11.92
CA GLY A 416 -25.56 7.96 -10.46
C GLY A 416 -25.27 6.57 -9.91
N GLU A 417 -24.41 6.50 -8.89
CA GLU A 417 -23.97 5.25 -8.28
C GLU A 417 -24.26 5.23 -6.79
N ILE A 418 -24.90 4.14 -6.35
CA ILE A 418 -25.09 3.82 -4.94
C ILE A 418 -24.25 2.59 -4.62
N ARG A 419 -23.42 2.69 -3.59
CA ARG A 419 -22.65 1.57 -3.04
C ARG A 419 -23.20 1.24 -1.66
N ILE A 420 -23.45 -0.02 -1.37
CA ILE A 420 -23.92 -0.46 -0.05
C ILE A 420 -22.89 -1.40 0.55
N VAL A 421 -22.40 -1.11 1.74
CA VAL A 421 -21.41 -1.93 2.47
C VAL A 421 -22.06 -2.50 3.73
N GLU A 422 -21.52 -3.61 4.24
CA GLU A 422 -22.01 -4.21 5.50
C GLU A 422 -21.80 -3.26 6.68
N HIS A 423 -20.58 -2.71 6.79
CA HIS A 423 -20.14 -1.76 7.80
C HIS A 423 -19.43 -0.58 7.14
N LEU A 424 -19.72 0.64 7.58
CA LEU A 424 -19.10 1.88 7.09
C LEU A 424 -18.51 2.68 8.25
N TYR A 425 -17.20 2.90 8.21
CA TYR A 425 -16.46 3.61 9.25
C TYR A 425 -16.19 5.08 8.89
N SER A 426 -16.03 5.95 9.87
CA SER A 426 -15.67 7.36 9.68
C SER A 426 -14.24 7.52 9.19
N ALA A 427 -14.02 8.44 8.24
CA ALA A 427 -12.71 8.76 7.67
C ALA A 427 -11.95 9.86 8.43
N LEU A 428 -12.54 10.44 9.49
CA LEU A 428 -11.93 11.56 10.22
C LEU A 428 -10.74 11.11 11.11
N PRO A 429 -9.62 11.88 11.12
CA PRO A 429 -8.50 11.64 12.03
C PRO A 429 -8.99 11.71 13.49
N GLY A 430 -8.69 10.68 14.28
CA GLY A 430 -9.18 10.55 15.67
C GLY A 430 -10.19 9.42 15.90
N SER A 431 -10.79 8.90 14.81
CA SER A 431 -11.65 7.71 14.85
C SER A 431 -10.88 6.42 15.22
N LYS A 432 -9.56 6.40 14.98
CA LYS A 432 -8.66 5.26 15.25
C LYS A 432 -7.91 5.36 16.60
N THR A 433 -8.00 6.49 17.32
CA THR A 433 -7.18 6.76 18.52
C THR A 433 -7.89 6.49 19.85
N GLN A 434 -9.04 5.81 19.85
CA GLN A 434 -9.65 5.34 21.09
C GLN A 434 -9.58 3.82 21.18
N ALA A 435 -8.84 3.36 22.21
CA ALA A 435 -8.89 2.06 22.89
C ALA A 435 -7.85 0.99 22.52
N ALA A 436 -6.99 0.70 23.51
CA ALA A 436 -5.89 -0.26 23.53
C ALA A 436 -6.33 -1.74 23.71
N THR A 437 -7.37 -2.20 23.02
CA THR A 437 -7.76 -3.63 23.07
C THR A 437 -8.09 -4.18 21.68
N ALA A 438 -7.66 -5.41 21.41
CA ALA A 438 -7.74 -6.06 20.09
C ALA A 438 -9.17 -6.27 19.54
N ALA A 439 -10.21 -6.03 20.34
CA ALA A 439 -11.61 -6.05 19.90
C ALA A 439 -12.13 -4.65 19.44
N ALA A 440 -11.33 -3.60 19.58
CA ALA A 440 -11.73 -2.19 19.39
C ALA A 440 -11.03 -1.48 18.21
N ALA A 441 -10.56 -2.23 17.21
CA ALA A 441 -10.02 -1.65 15.96
C ALA A 441 -11.12 -1.04 15.06
N ALA A 442 -12.39 -1.14 15.44
CA ALA A 442 -13.52 -0.58 14.70
C ALA A 442 -13.60 0.93 14.96
N GLY A 443 -13.24 1.73 13.96
CA GLY A 443 -13.48 3.18 13.99
C GLY A 443 -14.97 3.51 14.20
N LYS A 444 -15.29 4.77 14.46
CA LYS A 444 -16.69 5.20 14.60
C LYS A 444 -17.50 4.85 13.35
N GLU A 445 -18.51 4.00 13.47
CA GLU A 445 -19.41 3.68 12.35
C GLU A 445 -20.33 4.87 12.01
N ILE A 446 -20.60 5.03 10.71
CA ILE A 446 -21.48 6.08 10.16
C ILE A 446 -22.53 5.45 9.26
N GLY A 447 -23.72 6.05 9.20
CA GLY A 447 -24.82 5.53 8.40
C GLY A 447 -24.56 5.63 6.90
N PHE A 448 -24.07 6.78 6.45
CA PHE A 448 -23.85 7.04 5.03
C PHE A 448 -22.64 7.94 4.82
N ARG A 449 -22.10 7.92 3.60
CA ARG A 449 -21.08 8.85 3.12
C ARG A 449 -21.46 9.36 1.74
N ILE A 450 -21.27 10.66 1.52
CA ILE A 450 -21.42 11.29 0.20
C ILE A 450 -20.03 11.68 -0.27
N GLY A 451 -19.57 11.03 -1.34
CA GLY A 451 -18.31 11.37 -1.97
C GLY A 451 -18.43 12.63 -2.82
N GLY A 452 -17.34 13.38 -2.95
CA GLY A 452 -17.25 14.48 -3.91
C GLY A 452 -17.36 14.03 -5.37
N ASP A 453 -17.19 12.74 -5.63
CA ASP A 453 -17.43 12.12 -6.94
C ASP A 453 -18.92 11.89 -7.26
N GLY A 454 -19.82 12.22 -6.33
CA GLY A 454 -21.26 12.00 -6.50
C GLY A 454 -21.71 10.58 -6.15
N GLN A 455 -20.81 9.70 -5.71
CA GLN A 455 -21.16 8.38 -5.20
C GLN A 455 -21.77 8.48 -3.79
N VAL A 456 -22.83 7.69 -3.55
CA VAL A 456 -23.42 7.54 -2.21
C VAL A 456 -23.08 6.18 -1.66
N ILE A 457 -22.50 6.14 -0.46
CA ILE A 457 -22.19 4.90 0.24
C ILE A 457 -23.14 4.75 1.44
N PHE A 458 -23.87 3.66 1.51
CA PHE A 458 -24.77 3.33 2.62
C PHE A 458 -24.24 2.17 3.45
N ASN A 459 -24.49 2.24 4.76
CA ASN A 459 -24.16 1.19 5.73
C ASN A 459 -25.39 0.31 5.99
N HIS A 460 -25.33 -0.95 5.57
CA HIS A 460 -26.42 -1.90 5.75
C HIS A 460 -26.73 -2.18 7.23
N SER A 461 -25.70 -2.32 8.07
CA SER A 461 -25.85 -2.74 9.47
C SER A 461 -26.70 -1.78 10.32
N ILE A 462 -26.71 -0.48 9.98
CA ILE A 462 -27.39 0.54 10.79
C ILE A 462 -28.47 1.33 10.03
N MET A 463 -28.56 1.21 8.71
CA MET A 463 -29.56 1.94 7.92
C MET A 463 -30.76 1.10 7.50
N ASN A 464 -31.95 1.63 7.79
CA ASN A 464 -33.19 1.18 7.19
C ASN A 464 -33.51 1.94 5.88
N THR A 465 -34.49 1.45 5.12
CA THR A 465 -34.81 1.96 3.79
C THR A 465 -35.36 3.39 3.84
N GLY A 466 -36.11 3.72 4.90
CA GLY A 466 -36.63 5.08 5.11
C GLY A 466 -35.51 6.09 5.37
N GLN A 467 -34.48 5.72 6.14
CA GLN A 467 -33.30 6.53 6.36
C GLN A 467 -32.51 6.73 5.06
N MET A 468 -32.34 5.68 4.24
CA MET A 468 -31.68 5.80 2.93
C MET A 468 -32.42 6.79 2.03
N LEU A 469 -33.75 6.67 1.93
CA LEU A 469 -34.59 7.58 1.14
C LEU A 469 -34.52 9.03 1.64
N ARG A 470 -34.44 9.23 2.96
CA ARG A 470 -34.25 10.57 3.54
C ARG A 470 -32.90 11.16 3.16
N VAL A 471 -31.82 10.38 3.23
CA VAL A 471 -30.48 10.84 2.80
C VAL A 471 -30.50 11.23 1.32
N LEU A 472 -31.11 10.41 0.46
CA LEU A 472 -31.23 10.73 -0.97
C LEU A 472 -32.03 12.01 -1.20
N LYS A 473 -33.15 12.19 -0.48
CA LYS A 473 -33.96 13.41 -0.54
C LYS A 473 -33.15 14.66 -0.16
N ASP A 474 -32.43 14.60 0.94
CA ASP A 474 -31.71 15.75 1.48
C ASP A 474 -30.48 16.13 0.61
N ASN A 475 -29.97 15.18 -0.19
CA ASN A 475 -28.72 15.36 -0.94
C ASN A 475 -28.85 15.28 -2.47
N LEU A 476 -30.03 15.01 -3.03
CA LEU A 476 -30.23 14.77 -4.47
C LEU A 476 -29.56 15.82 -5.37
N LYS A 477 -29.89 17.11 -5.16
CA LYS A 477 -29.32 18.22 -5.95
C LYS A 477 -27.81 18.37 -5.77
N ARG A 478 -27.31 18.04 -4.58
CA ARG A 478 -25.89 18.10 -4.27
C ARG A 478 -25.13 17.00 -5.01
N LEU A 479 -25.69 15.79 -5.05
CA LEU A 479 -25.13 14.66 -5.80
C LEU A 479 -25.06 14.96 -7.30
N GLU A 480 -26.12 15.53 -7.88
CA GLU A 480 -26.11 15.95 -9.29
C GLU A 480 -24.99 16.94 -9.60
N THR A 481 -24.79 17.92 -8.71
CA THR A 481 -23.78 18.96 -8.86
C THR A 481 -22.37 18.36 -8.76
N PHE A 482 -22.14 17.54 -7.74
CA PHE A 482 -20.86 16.85 -7.53
C PHE A 482 -20.52 15.91 -8.69
N GLN A 483 -21.48 15.13 -9.17
CA GLN A 483 -21.28 14.26 -10.32
C GLN A 483 -20.87 15.05 -11.57
N ARG A 484 -21.58 16.14 -11.89
CA ARG A 484 -21.27 16.97 -13.06
C ARG A 484 -19.87 17.60 -12.98
N GLN A 485 -19.55 18.19 -11.83
CA GLN A 485 -18.26 18.85 -11.64
C GLN A 485 -17.10 17.84 -11.62
N HIS A 486 -17.28 16.69 -10.98
CA HIS A 486 -16.30 15.62 -10.96
C HIS A 486 -16.05 15.04 -12.37
N GLU A 487 -17.10 14.83 -13.17
CA GLU A 487 -16.96 14.38 -14.56
C GLU A 487 -16.19 15.40 -15.42
N ASN A 488 -16.46 16.70 -15.24
CA ASN A 488 -15.71 17.74 -15.93
C ASN A 488 -14.23 17.74 -15.53
N ALA A 489 -13.92 17.55 -14.24
CA ALA A 489 -12.55 17.45 -13.75
C ALA A 489 -11.84 16.20 -14.30
N ILE A 490 -12.50 15.04 -14.32
CA ILE A 490 -11.94 13.81 -14.91
C ILE A 490 -11.66 13.99 -16.40
N MET A 491 -12.61 14.51 -17.18
CA MET A 491 -12.41 14.71 -18.62
C MET A 491 -11.22 15.65 -18.91
N ALA A 492 -11.02 16.65 -18.06
CA ALA A 492 -9.88 17.55 -18.18
C ALA A 492 -8.56 16.89 -17.78
N LEU A 493 -8.53 16.08 -16.71
CA LEU A 493 -7.35 15.29 -16.33
C LEU A 493 -6.99 14.25 -17.40
N GLU A 494 -7.99 13.59 -17.98
CA GLU A 494 -7.82 12.64 -19.09
C GLU A 494 -7.21 13.35 -20.31
N HIS A 495 -7.69 14.56 -20.65
CA HIS A 495 -7.06 15.36 -21.69
C HIS A 495 -5.59 15.66 -21.39
N ILE A 496 -5.28 16.14 -20.18
CA ILE A 496 -3.89 16.46 -19.79
C ILE A 496 -3.03 15.20 -19.81
N SER A 497 -3.54 14.07 -19.31
CA SER A 497 -2.87 12.78 -19.37
C SER A 497 -2.53 12.44 -20.83
N ARG A 498 -3.42 12.60 -21.80
CA ARG A 498 -3.07 12.29 -23.21
C ARG A 498 -1.92 13.11 -23.78
N HIS A 499 -1.62 14.28 -23.21
CA HIS A 499 -0.57 15.19 -23.70
C HIS A 499 0.71 15.17 -22.87
N ILE A 500 0.67 14.63 -21.65
CA ILE A 500 1.79 14.57 -20.71
C ILE A 500 2.09 13.10 -20.37
N PRO A 501 3.36 12.68 -20.27
CA PRO A 501 3.73 11.29 -19.98
C PRO A 501 3.52 10.86 -18.51
N VAL A 502 2.40 11.27 -17.92
CA VAL A 502 2.00 11.02 -16.53
C VAL A 502 0.58 10.45 -16.49
N ASP A 503 0.38 9.45 -15.65
CA ASP A 503 -0.95 8.95 -15.28
C ASP A 503 -1.39 9.56 -13.96
N PHE A 504 -2.65 9.98 -13.89
CA PHE A 504 -3.22 10.57 -12.68
C PHE A 504 -4.02 9.55 -11.90
N SER A 505 -3.90 9.61 -10.58
CA SER A 505 -4.68 8.88 -9.60
C SER A 505 -5.05 9.83 -8.45
N VAL A 506 -6.00 9.44 -7.61
CA VAL A 506 -6.43 10.26 -6.45
C VAL A 506 -6.24 9.43 -5.19
N ASP A 507 -5.64 10.02 -4.16
CA ASP A 507 -5.52 9.39 -2.86
C ASP A 507 -6.93 9.14 -2.27
N THR A 508 -7.20 7.88 -1.95
CA THR A 508 -8.48 7.44 -1.39
C THR A 508 -8.70 8.01 0.01
N GLU A 509 -7.66 8.07 0.84
CA GLU A 509 -7.79 8.57 2.21
C GLU A 509 -8.09 10.06 2.19
N TRP A 510 -7.33 10.84 1.41
CA TRP A 510 -7.62 12.24 1.18
C TRP A 510 -9.00 12.48 0.57
N LYS A 511 -9.41 11.72 -0.45
CA LYS A 511 -10.76 11.79 -1.04
C LYS A 511 -11.86 11.65 0.02
N TYR A 512 -11.70 10.72 0.96
CA TYR A 512 -12.67 10.54 2.03
C TYR A 512 -12.61 11.61 3.12
N ARG A 513 -11.43 12.20 3.39
CA ARG A 513 -11.28 13.34 4.31
C ARG A 513 -11.82 14.65 3.71
N ALA A 514 -11.65 14.85 2.40
CA ALA A 514 -12.10 16.04 1.69
C ALA A 514 -13.63 16.04 1.44
N GLU A 515 -14.26 14.87 1.45
CA GLU A 515 -15.70 14.70 1.20
C GLU A 515 -16.17 15.51 -0.03
N GLY A 516 -17.11 16.44 0.14
CA GLY A 516 -17.62 17.29 -0.92
C GLY A 516 -16.66 18.37 -1.42
N ASN A 517 -15.61 18.71 -0.68
CA ASN A 517 -14.63 19.72 -1.09
C ASN A 517 -13.62 19.19 -2.12
N LEU A 518 -13.54 17.87 -2.29
CA LEU A 518 -12.67 17.21 -3.27
C LEU A 518 -12.77 17.85 -4.66
N VAL A 519 -13.99 18.17 -5.09
CA VAL A 519 -14.23 18.69 -6.43
C VAL A 519 -13.63 20.06 -6.65
N LEU A 520 -13.74 20.95 -5.65
CA LEU A 520 -13.11 22.27 -5.68
C LEU A 520 -11.58 22.16 -5.78
N TYR A 521 -11.01 21.20 -5.07
CA TYR A 521 -9.57 20.94 -5.10
C TYR A 521 -9.12 20.36 -6.44
N LEU A 522 -9.85 19.39 -7.00
CA LEU A 522 -9.56 18.82 -8.31
C LEU A 522 -9.70 19.86 -9.43
N GLU A 523 -10.75 20.69 -9.42
CA GLU A 523 -10.92 21.76 -10.41
C GLU A 523 -9.77 22.78 -10.35
N ARG A 524 -9.31 23.13 -9.14
CA ARG A 524 -8.14 24.01 -8.96
C ARG A 524 -6.88 23.35 -9.52
N PHE A 525 -6.62 22.10 -9.17
CA PHE A 525 -5.47 21.34 -9.65
C PHE A 525 -5.45 21.26 -11.18
N VAL A 526 -6.58 20.87 -11.79
CA VAL A 526 -6.77 20.80 -13.25
C VAL A 526 -6.48 22.14 -13.90
N ARG A 527 -7.00 23.24 -13.34
CA ARG A 527 -6.80 24.59 -13.87
C ARG A 527 -5.32 24.94 -13.91
N THR A 528 -4.59 24.68 -12.83
CA THR A 528 -3.15 24.95 -12.77
C THR A 528 -2.38 24.07 -13.75
N MET A 529 -2.69 22.77 -13.83
CA MET A 529 -2.02 21.85 -14.76
C MET A 529 -2.24 22.27 -16.21
N LYS A 530 -3.46 22.67 -16.57
CA LYS A 530 -3.79 23.14 -17.92
C LYS A 530 -3.08 24.45 -18.27
N GLN A 531 -2.92 25.36 -17.32
CA GLN A 531 -2.18 26.62 -17.53
C GLN A 531 -0.69 26.38 -17.82
N SER A 532 -0.11 25.31 -17.25
CA SER A 532 1.31 24.99 -17.38
C SER A 532 1.57 23.76 -18.25
N GLU A 533 0.60 23.28 -19.02
CA GLU A 533 0.62 21.97 -19.71
C GLU A 533 1.84 21.80 -20.63
N THR A 534 2.13 22.79 -21.47
CA THR A 534 3.26 22.73 -22.43
C THR A 534 4.61 22.73 -21.72
N GLN A 535 4.76 23.58 -20.70
CA GLN A 535 6.00 23.69 -19.93
C GLN A 535 6.23 22.44 -19.08
N LEU A 536 5.15 21.89 -18.52
CA LEU A 536 5.17 20.66 -17.73
C LEU A 536 5.49 19.43 -18.60
N GLY A 537 4.89 19.32 -19.78
CA GLY A 537 5.20 18.27 -20.74
C GLY A 537 6.67 18.29 -21.16
N ALA A 538 7.20 19.46 -21.52
CA ALA A 538 8.61 19.61 -21.89
C ALA A 538 9.57 19.28 -20.73
N PHE A 539 9.24 19.71 -19.51
CA PHE A 539 10.02 19.42 -18.31
C PHE A 539 10.02 17.91 -17.98
N LEU A 540 8.87 17.25 -18.04
CA LEU A 540 8.80 15.82 -17.72
C LEU A 540 9.48 14.98 -18.79
N LEU A 541 9.38 15.38 -20.07
CA LEU A 541 10.15 14.76 -21.14
C LEU A 541 11.66 14.93 -20.93
N SER A 542 12.13 16.09 -20.43
CA SER A 542 13.56 16.26 -20.12
C SER A 542 14.00 15.42 -18.92
N VAL A 543 13.15 15.25 -17.90
CA VAL A 543 13.40 14.36 -16.76
C VAL A 543 13.49 12.89 -17.21
N MET A 544 12.60 12.44 -18.10
CA MET A 544 12.58 11.06 -18.58
C MET A 544 13.63 10.76 -19.65
N ALA A 545 13.90 11.70 -20.56
CA ALA A 545 14.95 11.58 -21.58
C ALA A 545 16.35 11.76 -20.97
N GLY A 546 16.44 12.52 -19.88
CA GLY A 546 17.67 12.76 -19.11
C GLY A 546 18.05 11.64 -18.14
N GLY A 547 17.61 10.40 -18.37
CA GLY A 547 18.16 9.24 -17.66
C GLY A 547 19.68 9.24 -17.80
N MET A 548 20.38 9.66 -16.73
CA MET A 548 21.81 10.00 -16.66
C MET A 548 22.19 11.40 -17.15
N GLY A 549 21.97 12.41 -16.30
CA GLY A 549 22.96 13.48 -16.15
C GLY A 549 24.26 12.87 -15.62
N THR A 550 25.30 12.92 -16.43
CA THR A 550 26.68 12.53 -16.11
C THR A 550 27.15 13.20 -14.81
N SER A 551 27.32 12.43 -13.73
CA SER A 551 28.27 12.81 -12.68
C SER A 551 29.68 12.43 -13.16
N ASN A 552 30.65 13.33 -13.04
CA ASN A 552 32.07 13.12 -13.40
C ASN A 552 32.79 12.10 -12.47
N ALA A 553 32.24 10.90 -12.32
CA ALA A 553 32.86 9.81 -11.59
C ALA A 553 32.36 8.45 -12.13
N GLY A 554 33.13 7.87 -13.05
CA GLY A 554 33.12 6.42 -13.31
C GLY A 554 31.96 5.90 -14.16
N LYS A 555 32.31 5.40 -15.34
CA LYS A 555 31.43 4.66 -16.26
C LYS A 555 30.69 3.51 -15.55
N VAL A 556 29.39 3.65 -15.36
CA VAL A 556 28.46 2.52 -15.28
C VAL A 556 27.28 2.85 -16.19
N VAL A 557 27.24 2.17 -17.34
CA VAL A 557 26.11 2.23 -18.27
C VAL A 557 24.95 1.53 -17.58
N VAL A 558 23.92 2.28 -17.18
CA VAL A 558 22.61 1.68 -16.93
C VAL A 558 22.15 1.10 -18.27
N PRO A 559 21.84 -0.20 -18.39
CA PRO A 559 21.45 -0.77 -19.66
C PRO A 559 20.24 -0.01 -20.21
N ALA A 560 20.36 0.53 -21.43
CA ALA A 560 19.32 1.25 -22.16
C ALA A 560 18.06 0.41 -22.47
N ASN A 561 17.94 -0.78 -21.88
CA ASN A 561 16.90 -1.78 -22.13
C ASN A 561 16.09 -2.14 -20.87
N LEU A 562 16.09 -1.31 -19.82
CA LEU A 562 14.92 -1.28 -18.93
C LEU A 562 13.79 -0.63 -19.73
N PRO A 563 12.61 -1.26 -19.90
CA PRO A 563 11.57 -0.69 -20.73
C PRO A 563 11.11 0.64 -20.13
N VAL A 564 11.60 1.75 -20.69
CA VAL A 564 11.23 3.15 -20.40
C VAL A 564 9.81 3.45 -20.90
N LYS A 565 8.87 2.51 -20.74
CA LYS A 565 7.51 2.59 -21.29
C LYS A 565 6.43 2.86 -20.25
N LYS A 566 6.74 2.84 -18.94
CA LYS A 566 5.73 3.10 -17.92
C LYS A 566 5.72 4.58 -17.57
N ARG A 567 4.60 5.23 -17.88
CA ARG A 567 4.27 6.61 -17.50
C ARG A 567 4.46 6.79 -15.99
N MET A 568 4.92 7.96 -15.58
CA MET A 568 5.06 8.28 -14.16
C MET A 568 3.66 8.38 -13.53
N VAL A 569 3.47 7.86 -12.31
CA VAL A 569 2.16 7.87 -11.65
C VAL A 569 2.12 9.01 -10.65
N TRP A 570 1.17 9.93 -10.84
CA TRP A 570 0.91 11.03 -9.92
C TRP A 570 -0.38 10.78 -9.16
N VAL A 571 -0.31 10.81 -7.84
CA VAL A 571 -1.45 10.64 -6.94
C VAL A 571 -1.79 12.00 -6.33
N VAL A 572 -2.92 12.57 -6.73
CA VAL A 572 -3.41 13.84 -6.17
C VAL A 572 -3.79 13.63 -4.71
N SER A 573 -3.22 14.44 -3.82
CA SER A 573 -3.30 14.29 -2.35
C SER A 573 -3.27 15.64 -1.64
N ASP A 574 -3.28 15.66 -0.30
CA ASP A 574 -3.15 16.88 0.52
C ASP A 574 -1.71 17.30 0.80
N ARG A 575 -0.73 16.43 0.55
CA ARG A 575 0.68 16.65 0.91
C ARG A 575 1.60 16.06 -0.13
N PHE A 576 2.82 16.59 -0.19
CA PHE A 576 3.83 16.04 -1.08
C PHE A 576 4.48 14.83 -0.42
N ASP A 577 4.54 13.74 -1.16
CA ASP A 577 5.29 12.54 -0.78
C ASP A 577 5.81 11.84 -2.05
N THR A 578 6.88 11.08 -1.94
CA THR A 578 7.47 10.35 -3.06
C THR A 578 7.85 8.95 -2.63
N LEU A 579 7.38 7.95 -3.37
CA LEU A 579 7.83 6.58 -3.17
C LEU A 579 9.08 6.31 -4.00
N PRO A 580 10.04 5.50 -3.51
CA PRO A 580 11.20 5.05 -4.27
C PRO A 580 10.85 4.34 -5.59
N SER A 581 9.59 3.93 -5.77
CA SER A 581 9.05 3.27 -6.95
C SER A 581 8.71 4.20 -8.12
N GLY A 582 8.88 5.52 -7.97
CA GLY A 582 8.57 6.52 -8.99
C GLY A 582 7.11 7.00 -8.98
N VAL A 583 6.39 6.77 -7.88
CA VAL A 583 5.06 7.31 -7.63
C VAL A 583 5.19 8.60 -6.84
N VAL A 584 4.55 9.65 -7.33
CA VAL A 584 4.60 10.99 -6.74
C VAL A 584 3.22 11.34 -6.17
N PHE A 585 3.14 11.51 -4.86
CA PHE A 585 1.97 12.12 -4.23
C PHE A 585 2.09 13.64 -4.39
N ILE A 586 1.25 14.18 -5.25
CA ILE A 586 1.25 15.59 -5.61
C ILE A 586 0.12 16.32 -4.86
N PRO A 587 0.41 17.42 -4.13
CA PRO A 587 -0.62 18.21 -3.52
C PRO A 587 -1.59 18.79 -4.57
N PHE A 588 -2.87 18.94 -4.22
CA PHE A 588 -3.85 19.57 -5.12
C PHE A 588 -3.57 21.07 -5.37
N ASP A 589 -2.83 21.73 -4.49
CA ASP A 589 -2.54 23.18 -4.49
C ASP A 589 -1.14 23.51 -4.99
N VAL A 590 -0.67 22.79 -6.00
CA VAL A 590 0.64 23.02 -6.64
C VAL A 590 0.59 24.03 -7.78
N ASP A 591 1.72 24.71 -7.99
CA ASP A 591 2.06 25.43 -9.22
C ASP A 591 3.27 24.78 -9.92
N PHE A 592 3.57 25.22 -11.14
CA PHE A 592 4.65 24.63 -11.94
C PHE A 592 6.03 24.76 -11.29
N ASP A 593 6.32 25.89 -10.65
CA ASP A 593 7.60 26.11 -9.99
C ASP A 593 7.76 25.28 -8.72
N SER A 594 6.66 25.00 -8.02
CA SER A 594 6.65 24.05 -6.90
C SER A 594 6.89 22.63 -7.41
N ILE A 595 6.23 22.20 -8.49
CA ILE A 595 6.47 20.87 -9.10
C ILE A 595 7.93 20.68 -9.50
N LYS A 596 8.53 21.68 -10.16
CA LYS A 596 9.96 21.64 -10.52
C LYS A 596 10.85 21.47 -9.31
N ARG A 597 10.66 22.29 -8.28
CA ARG A 597 11.44 22.24 -7.04
C ARG A 597 11.28 20.92 -6.30
N LEU A 598 10.08 20.34 -6.36
CA LEU A 598 9.74 19.07 -5.72
C LEU A 598 10.35 17.87 -6.43
N LEU A 599 10.40 17.88 -7.77
CA LEU A 599 10.94 16.77 -8.57
C LEU A 599 12.46 16.85 -8.76
N LEU A 600 13.03 18.05 -8.79
CA LEU A 600 14.48 18.29 -8.89
C LEU A 600 14.89 19.38 -7.90
N PRO A 601 15.40 19.02 -6.71
CA PRO A 601 15.92 20.00 -5.77
C PRO A 601 17.22 20.61 -6.31
N ARG A 602 17.12 21.78 -6.94
CA ARG A 602 18.18 22.69 -7.43
C ARG A 602 19.18 22.10 -8.44
N GLN A 603 18.97 22.46 -9.72
CA GLN A 603 20.06 22.98 -10.55
C GLN A 603 20.14 24.49 -10.39
#